data_AF-A0A957HDD6-F1
#
_entry.id   AF-A0A957HDD6-F1
#
_cell.length_a   1.000
_cell.length_b   1.000
_cell.length_c   1.000
_cell.angle_alpha   90.00
_cell.angle_beta   90.00
_cell.angle_gamma   90.00
#
_symmetry.space_group_name_H-M   'P 1'
#
loop_
_entity.id
_entity.type
_entity.pdbx_description
1 polymer ?
#
loop_
_entity_poly.entity_id
_entity_poly.type
_entity_poly.pdbx_seq_one_letter_code
_entity_poly.pdbx_strand_id
1 'polypeptide(L)'
;RTALSALMEADIQGLLLDLRGNGGGLFQESIEVAGEFLDGGVVTIQKTRNAEESFEASTGGAATDIPLIVLVDGHTASASELVAGAIQDRDRGILVGQRTYGKGTVQQIFTLSDGSSVHITYAEWFTPDRSPIAGVGLAPDIEMIPDENGRDVELGEAVRTIQRTLDSEDNG
;
A
#
# COMPACT_ATOMS: atom_id res chain seq x y z
N ARG A 1 -14.51 -0.27 3.45
CA ARG A 1 -15.54 0.69 3.00
C ARG A 1 -16.24 1.44 4.15
N THR A 2 -16.91 0.80 5.13
CA THR A 2 -17.66 1.51 6.20
C THR A 2 -16.88 2.60 6.95
N ALA A 3 -15.64 2.32 7.36
CA ALA A 3 -14.82 3.31 8.06
C ALA A 3 -14.51 4.54 7.19
N LEU A 4 -14.20 4.31 5.91
CA LEU A 4 -13.90 5.38 4.96
C LEU A 4 -15.13 6.24 4.68
N SER A 5 -16.30 5.61 4.47
CA SER A 5 -17.55 6.33 4.30
C SER A 5 -17.88 7.22 5.50
N ALA A 6 -17.72 6.71 6.73
CA ALA A 6 -17.95 7.50 7.94
C ALA A 6 -16.98 8.69 8.08
N LEU A 7 -15.72 8.53 7.64
CA LEU A 7 -14.75 9.62 7.60
C LEU A 7 -15.12 10.67 6.55
N MET A 8 -15.49 10.25 5.33
CA MET A 8 -15.91 11.17 4.27
C MET A 8 -17.20 11.92 4.65
N GLU A 9 -18.14 11.28 5.32
CA GLU A 9 -19.35 11.93 5.87
C GLU A 9 -19.02 12.95 6.97
N ALA A 10 -17.89 12.78 7.66
CA ALA A 10 -17.40 13.72 8.66
C ALA A 10 -16.59 14.89 8.05
N ASP A 11 -16.52 14.99 6.73
CA ASP A 11 -15.85 16.07 5.98
C ASP A 11 -14.38 16.26 6.41
N ILE A 12 -13.67 15.12 6.54
CA ILE A 12 -12.24 15.17 6.86
C ILE A 12 -11.45 15.82 5.72
N GLN A 13 -10.40 16.55 6.07
CA GLN A 13 -9.55 17.23 5.09
C GLN A 13 -8.38 16.36 4.62
N GLY A 14 -7.98 15.35 5.39
CA GLY A 14 -6.85 14.50 5.05
C GLY A 14 -6.93 13.12 5.69
N LEU A 15 -6.29 12.13 5.07
CA LEU A 15 -6.29 10.74 5.50
C LEU A 15 -4.86 10.22 5.75
N LEU A 16 -4.70 9.52 6.87
CA LEU A 16 -3.52 8.71 7.15
C LEU A 16 -3.92 7.24 7.12
N LEU A 17 -3.33 6.48 6.18
CA LEU A 17 -3.51 5.03 6.08
C LEU A 17 -2.33 4.33 6.76
N ASP A 18 -2.56 3.71 7.91
CA ASP A 18 -1.50 3.00 8.64
C ASP A 18 -1.42 1.53 8.23
N LEU A 19 -0.35 1.17 7.48
CA LEU A 19 -0.03 -0.20 7.07
C LEU A 19 1.15 -0.80 7.84
N ARG A 20 1.65 -0.12 8.88
CA ARG A 20 2.74 -0.63 9.72
C ARG A 20 2.29 -1.91 10.42
N GLY A 21 3.18 -2.90 10.52
CA GLY A 21 2.86 -4.19 11.13
C GLY A 21 1.94 -5.09 10.30
N ASN A 22 1.46 -4.64 9.13
CA ASN A 22 0.53 -5.39 8.31
C ASN A 22 1.27 -6.30 7.31
N GLY A 23 1.35 -7.59 7.65
CA GLY A 23 2.02 -8.61 6.83
C GLY A 23 1.30 -9.00 5.52
N GLY A 24 0.21 -8.31 5.19
CA GLY A 24 -0.62 -8.53 4.01
C GLY A 24 -1.87 -9.33 4.32
N GLY A 25 -2.38 -10.01 3.30
CA GLY A 25 -3.64 -10.71 3.39
C GLY A 25 -4.05 -11.25 2.04
N LEU A 26 -5.34 -11.20 1.78
CA LEU A 26 -5.90 -11.69 0.53
C LEU A 26 -5.66 -10.68 -0.61
N PHE A 27 -5.32 -11.22 -1.78
CA PHE A 27 -4.93 -10.44 -2.94
C PHE A 27 -6.08 -9.57 -3.47
N GLN A 28 -7.28 -10.15 -3.63
CA GLN A 28 -8.42 -9.44 -4.22
C GLN A 28 -8.81 -8.21 -3.38
N GLU A 29 -8.76 -8.37 -2.06
CA GLU A 29 -9.04 -7.33 -1.09
C GLU A 29 -8.03 -6.19 -1.17
N SER A 30 -6.76 -6.46 -1.51
CA SER A 30 -5.79 -5.38 -1.76
C SER A 30 -6.12 -4.57 -3.02
N ILE A 31 -6.64 -5.19 -4.08
CA ILE A 31 -7.10 -4.47 -5.27
C ILE A 31 -8.31 -3.59 -4.93
N GLU A 32 -9.26 -4.14 -4.17
CA GLU A 32 -10.44 -3.40 -3.73
C GLU A 32 -10.09 -2.23 -2.80
N VAL A 33 -9.19 -2.43 -1.83
CA VAL A 33 -8.71 -1.38 -0.94
C VAL A 33 -7.95 -0.31 -1.72
N ALA A 34 -7.08 -0.67 -2.65
CA ALA A 34 -6.41 0.31 -3.51
C ALA A 34 -7.41 1.12 -4.33
N GLY A 35 -8.46 0.48 -4.84
CA GLY A 35 -9.54 1.15 -5.58
C GLY A 35 -10.42 2.10 -4.74
N GLU A 36 -10.33 2.09 -3.41
CA GLU A 36 -10.95 3.14 -2.60
C GLU A 36 -10.18 4.47 -2.67
N PHE A 37 -8.90 4.41 -3.03
CA PHE A 37 -8.00 5.56 -3.11
C PHE A 37 -7.64 5.95 -4.54
N LEU A 38 -7.83 5.06 -5.51
CA LEU A 38 -7.52 5.27 -6.92
C LEU A 38 -8.80 5.33 -7.75
N ASP A 39 -8.90 6.26 -8.69
CA ASP A 39 -10.00 6.30 -9.67
C ASP A 39 -9.65 5.49 -10.93
N GLY A 40 -9.42 4.19 -10.74
CA GLY A 40 -9.00 3.27 -11.80
C GLY A 40 -7.49 3.16 -12.00
N GLY A 41 -7.09 2.42 -13.05
CA GLY A 41 -5.70 2.18 -13.42
C GLY A 41 -5.04 0.99 -12.70
N VAL A 42 -3.85 0.58 -13.15
CA VAL A 42 -3.14 -0.61 -12.66
C VAL A 42 -2.72 -0.45 -11.19
N VAL A 43 -3.12 -1.36 -10.31
CA VAL A 43 -2.68 -1.46 -8.91
C VAL A 43 -1.36 -2.23 -8.83
N THR A 44 -1.26 -3.34 -9.56
CA THR A 44 -0.07 -4.20 -9.54
C THR A 44 0.03 -5.01 -10.82
N ILE A 45 1.23 -5.50 -11.09
CA ILE A 45 1.53 -6.35 -12.23
C ILE A 45 2.04 -7.70 -11.71
N GLN A 46 1.37 -8.78 -12.08
CA GLN A 46 1.87 -10.14 -11.87
C GLN A 46 2.74 -10.55 -13.04
N LYS A 47 3.95 -11.01 -12.75
CA LYS A 47 4.87 -11.54 -13.76
C LYS A 47 5.21 -13.00 -13.47
N THR A 48 4.88 -13.86 -14.41
CA THR A 48 5.31 -15.26 -14.45
C THR A 48 6.51 -15.41 -15.41
N ARG A 49 7.01 -16.63 -15.57
CA ARG A 49 8.05 -16.92 -16.57
C ARG A 49 7.64 -16.61 -18.01
N ASN A 50 6.35 -16.74 -18.34
CA ASN A 50 5.87 -16.73 -19.73
C ASN A 50 4.87 -15.61 -20.04
N ALA A 51 4.36 -14.92 -19.01
CA ALA A 51 3.27 -13.98 -19.13
C ALA A 51 3.36 -12.89 -18.06
N GLU A 52 2.74 -11.77 -18.36
CA GLU A 52 2.58 -10.62 -17.47
C GLU A 52 1.12 -10.18 -17.53
N GLU A 53 0.52 -9.95 -16.38
CA GLU A 53 -0.88 -9.55 -16.22
C GLU A 53 -0.97 -8.36 -15.27
N SER A 54 -1.72 -7.33 -15.68
CA SER A 54 -1.99 -6.15 -14.87
C SER A 54 -3.34 -6.27 -14.19
N PHE A 55 -3.40 -5.87 -12.93
CA PHE A 55 -4.63 -5.83 -12.14
C PHE A 55 -4.99 -4.39 -11.85
N GLU A 56 -6.23 -4.00 -12.15
CA GLU A 56 -6.66 -2.61 -12.12
C GLU A 56 -7.66 -2.33 -11.00
N ALA A 57 -7.59 -1.11 -10.47
CA ALA A 57 -8.59 -0.58 -9.56
C ALA A 57 -9.90 -0.35 -10.30
N SER A 58 -11.01 -0.47 -9.58
CA SER A 58 -12.29 0.05 -10.06
C SER A 58 -12.32 1.57 -9.91
N THR A 59 -13.11 2.25 -10.74
CA THR A 59 -13.42 3.68 -10.59
C THR A 59 -14.43 3.92 -9.48
N GLY A 60 -14.51 5.15 -8.98
CA GLY A 60 -15.52 5.58 -8.00
C GLY A 60 -15.19 5.19 -6.55
N GLY A 61 -13.90 5.15 -6.22
CA GLY A 61 -13.43 5.02 -4.84
C GLY A 61 -13.92 6.15 -3.96
N ALA A 62 -14.07 5.91 -2.65
CA ALA A 62 -14.63 6.92 -1.75
C ALA A 62 -13.66 8.06 -1.41
N ALA A 63 -12.35 7.84 -1.57
CA ALA A 63 -11.32 8.78 -1.18
C ALA A 63 -10.27 8.92 -2.29
N THR A 64 -10.70 9.27 -3.49
CA THR A 64 -9.82 9.40 -4.67
C THR A 64 -9.03 10.71 -4.70
N ASP A 65 -9.54 11.77 -4.08
CA ASP A 65 -8.96 13.12 -4.23
C ASP A 65 -8.47 13.74 -2.92
N ILE A 66 -8.89 13.22 -1.77
CA ILE A 66 -8.49 13.75 -0.46
C ILE A 66 -6.98 13.54 -0.20
N PRO A 67 -6.23 14.51 0.34
CA PRO A 67 -4.82 14.31 0.69
C PRO A 67 -4.58 13.03 1.50
N LEU A 68 -3.58 12.25 1.08
CA LEU A 68 -3.32 10.90 1.59
C LEU A 68 -1.84 10.69 1.92
N ILE A 69 -1.57 10.19 3.13
CA ILE A 69 -0.26 9.66 3.53
C ILE A 69 -0.43 8.20 3.93
N VAL A 70 0.53 7.35 3.56
CA VAL A 70 0.58 5.94 3.94
C VAL A 70 1.75 5.73 4.89
N LEU A 71 1.48 5.23 6.10
CA LEU A 71 2.53 4.82 7.03
C LEU A 71 2.94 3.38 6.75
N VAL A 72 4.24 3.14 6.62
CA VAL A 72 4.81 1.83 6.30
C VAL A 72 6.01 1.50 7.19
N ASP A 73 6.24 0.21 7.45
CA ASP A 73 7.41 -0.26 8.19
C ASP A 73 7.99 -1.55 7.58
N GLY A 74 9.06 -2.06 8.18
CA GLY A 74 9.68 -3.32 7.78
C GLY A 74 8.78 -4.56 7.92
N HIS A 75 7.59 -4.44 8.50
CA HIS A 75 6.58 -5.50 8.62
C HIS A 75 5.40 -5.31 7.68
N THR A 76 5.30 -4.18 6.99
CA THR A 76 4.40 -4.00 5.84
C THR A 76 4.83 -4.98 4.75
N ALA A 77 3.97 -5.95 4.41
CA ALA A 77 4.35 -7.03 3.51
C ALA A 77 3.21 -7.45 2.57
N SER A 78 3.58 -8.07 1.44
CA SER A 78 2.67 -8.77 0.53
C SER A 78 1.53 -7.88 0.03
N ALA A 79 0.27 -8.26 0.24
CA ALA A 79 -0.90 -7.51 -0.22
C ALA A 79 -0.88 -6.03 0.21
N SER A 80 -0.31 -5.70 1.38
CA SER A 80 -0.16 -4.32 1.84
C SER A 80 0.89 -3.54 1.04
N GLU A 81 1.92 -4.21 0.54
CA GLU A 81 2.90 -3.59 -0.38
C GLU A 81 2.27 -3.31 -1.74
N LEU A 82 1.27 -4.10 -2.17
CA LEU A 82 0.55 -3.81 -3.41
C LEU A 82 -0.25 -2.52 -3.29
N VAL A 83 -0.97 -2.33 -2.18
CA VAL A 83 -1.71 -1.09 -1.90
C VAL A 83 -0.76 0.10 -1.81
N ALA A 84 0.29 -0.01 -1.00
CA ALA A 84 1.25 1.08 -0.81
C ALA A 84 1.95 1.46 -2.12
N GLY A 85 2.44 0.47 -2.89
CA GLY A 85 3.12 0.71 -4.16
C GLY A 85 2.19 1.29 -5.23
N ALA A 86 0.92 0.87 -5.26
CA ALA A 86 -0.06 1.45 -6.17
C ALA A 86 -0.35 2.91 -5.86
N ILE A 87 -0.43 3.27 -4.58
CA ILE A 87 -0.67 4.64 -4.13
C ILE A 87 0.55 5.52 -4.42
N GLN A 88 1.76 5.00 -4.17
CA GLN A 88 3.02 5.70 -4.42
C GLN A 88 3.25 5.99 -5.90
N ASP A 89 3.32 4.94 -6.73
CA ASP A 89 3.65 5.05 -8.16
C ASP A 89 2.58 5.80 -8.98
N ARG A 90 1.42 6.06 -8.38
CA ARG A 90 0.34 6.84 -9.01
C ARG A 90 0.29 8.28 -8.55
N ASP A 91 1.29 8.72 -7.80
CA ASP A 91 1.33 10.03 -7.18
C ASP A 91 0.05 10.31 -6.36
N ARG A 92 -0.62 9.25 -5.89
CA ARG A 92 -1.90 9.38 -5.17
C ARG A 92 -1.66 9.75 -3.72
N GLY A 93 -0.59 9.27 -3.13
CA GLY A 93 -0.19 9.60 -1.77
C GLY A 93 1.27 9.26 -1.57
N ILE A 94 1.84 9.78 -0.49
CA ILE A 94 3.25 9.53 -0.17
C ILE A 94 3.39 8.51 0.96
N LEU A 95 4.48 7.77 0.93
CA LEU A 95 4.86 6.79 1.93
C LEU A 95 5.81 7.43 2.95
N VAL A 96 5.50 7.25 4.22
CA VAL A 96 6.30 7.75 5.34
C VAL A 96 6.62 6.57 6.26
N GLY A 97 7.89 6.42 6.63
CA GLY A 97 8.30 5.36 7.57
C GLY A 97 9.56 4.65 7.11
N GLN A 98 9.54 3.32 7.10
CA GLN A 98 10.71 2.50 6.76
C GLN A 98 10.46 1.70 5.47
N ARG A 99 11.54 1.22 4.86
CA ARG A 99 11.46 0.26 3.75
C ARG A 99 10.60 -0.95 4.15
N THR A 100 9.69 -1.34 3.26
CA THR A 100 8.79 -2.49 3.48
C THR A 100 9.52 -3.83 3.38
N TYR A 101 8.85 -4.92 3.74
CA TYR A 101 9.46 -6.24 3.86
C TYR A 101 10.01 -6.82 2.55
N GLY A 102 9.33 -6.60 1.42
CA GLY A 102 9.67 -7.17 0.12
C GLY A 102 9.09 -8.57 -0.15
N LYS A 103 7.88 -8.86 0.35
CA LYS A 103 7.18 -10.15 0.14
C LYS A 103 6.35 -10.10 -1.15
N GLY A 104 7.04 -9.86 -2.26
CA GLY A 104 6.45 -9.68 -3.59
C GLY A 104 6.27 -10.95 -4.41
N THR A 105 6.01 -12.12 -3.82
CA THR A 105 5.88 -13.39 -4.58
C THR A 105 4.46 -13.94 -4.53
N VAL A 106 3.99 -14.52 -5.63
CA VAL A 106 2.73 -15.28 -5.68
C VAL A 106 3.00 -16.74 -5.41
N GLN A 107 2.34 -17.27 -4.38
CA GLN A 107 2.49 -18.65 -3.96
C GLN A 107 1.18 -19.40 -4.16
N GLN A 108 1.29 -20.61 -4.71
CA GLN A 108 0.20 -21.57 -4.74
C GLN A 108 0.40 -22.58 -3.61
N ILE A 109 -0.64 -22.75 -2.78
CA ILE A 109 -0.62 -23.67 -1.64
C ILE A 109 -1.32 -24.96 -2.03
N PHE A 110 -0.61 -26.08 -1.89
CA PHE A 110 -1.15 -27.43 -2.10
C PHE A 110 -1.18 -28.17 -0.76
N THR A 111 -2.37 -28.58 -0.33
CA THR A 111 -2.54 -29.42 0.87
C THR A 111 -2.35 -30.89 0.49
N LEU A 112 -1.47 -31.60 1.20
CA LEU A 112 -1.18 -33.01 0.98
C LEU A 112 -2.14 -33.92 1.78
N SER A 113 -2.17 -35.21 1.43
CA SER A 113 -3.06 -36.19 2.05
C SER A 113 -2.80 -36.43 3.55
N ASP A 114 -1.61 -36.08 4.05
CA ASP A 114 -1.23 -36.17 5.46
C ASP A 114 -1.51 -34.88 6.26
N GLY A 115 -2.12 -33.87 5.63
CA GLY A 115 -2.42 -32.57 6.24
C GLY A 115 -1.26 -31.57 6.20
N SER A 116 -0.10 -31.94 5.68
CA SER A 116 0.99 -30.99 5.40
C SER A 116 0.67 -30.12 4.18
N SER A 117 1.47 -29.08 3.91
CA SER A 117 1.29 -28.21 2.74
C SER A 117 2.60 -27.91 2.02
N VAL A 118 2.51 -27.78 0.70
CA VAL A 118 3.59 -27.36 -0.19
C VAL A 118 3.24 -25.99 -0.76
N HIS A 119 4.17 -25.04 -0.65
CA HIS A 119 4.02 -23.67 -1.12
C HIS A 119 4.94 -23.49 -2.32
N ILE A 120 4.37 -23.28 -3.50
CA ILE A 120 5.12 -23.12 -4.75
C ILE A 120 5.03 -21.67 -5.19
N THR A 121 6.16 -20.98 -5.24
CA THR A 121 6.26 -19.65 -5.84
C THR A 121 6.29 -19.80 -7.36
N TYR A 122 5.38 -19.13 -8.06
CA TYR A 122 5.28 -19.23 -9.52
C TYR A 122 5.27 -17.87 -10.25
N ALA A 123 5.15 -16.77 -9.50
CA ALA A 123 5.15 -15.42 -10.05
C ALA A 123 5.66 -14.39 -9.03
N GLU A 124 5.96 -13.20 -9.53
CA GLU A 124 6.37 -12.04 -8.75
C GLU A 124 5.42 -10.87 -9.00
N TRP A 125 5.25 -10.03 -7.98
CA TRP A 125 4.53 -8.77 -8.04
C TRP A 125 5.48 -7.62 -8.35
N PHE A 126 5.02 -6.75 -9.23
CA PHE A 126 5.66 -5.50 -9.59
C PHE A 126 4.67 -4.36 -9.34
N THR A 127 5.21 -3.22 -8.91
CA THR A 127 4.43 -1.99 -8.79
C THR A 127 4.02 -1.46 -10.17
N PRO A 128 3.11 -0.47 -10.26
CA PRO A 128 2.74 0.16 -11.52
C PRO A 128 3.91 0.64 -12.40
N ASP A 129 4.95 1.20 -11.79
CA ASP A 129 6.17 1.64 -12.49
C ASP A 129 7.14 0.50 -12.79
N ARG A 130 6.68 -0.74 -12.61
CA ARG A 130 7.42 -1.98 -12.91
C ARG A 130 8.64 -2.16 -11.99
N SER A 131 8.57 -1.63 -10.77
CA SER A 131 9.57 -1.90 -9.74
C SER A 131 9.29 -3.26 -9.07
N PRO A 132 10.30 -4.13 -8.91
CA PRO A 132 10.10 -5.43 -8.25
C PRO A 132 9.88 -5.23 -6.75
N ILE A 133 8.90 -5.93 -6.18
CA ILE A 133 8.67 -5.95 -4.73
C ILE A 133 9.50 -7.06 -4.08
N ALA A 134 9.60 -8.22 -4.74
CA ALA A 134 10.25 -9.41 -4.20
C ALA A 134 11.72 -9.17 -3.82
N GLY A 135 12.04 -9.31 -2.54
CA GLY A 135 13.39 -9.16 -2.00
C GLY A 135 13.92 -7.73 -1.93
N VAL A 136 13.14 -6.73 -2.36
CA VAL A 136 13.54 -5.31 -2.38
C VAL A 136 12.67 -4.47 -1.45
N GLY A 137 11.36 -4.71 -1.44
CA GLY A 137 10.39 -3.85 -0.76
C GLY A 137 10.29 -2.46 -1.40
N LEU A 138 9.37 -1.66 -0.89
CA LEU A 138 9.14 -0.28 -1.30
C LEU A 138 10.01 0.65 -0.45
N ALA A 139 10.63 1.64 -1.10
CA ALA A 139 11.27 2.74 -0.40
C ALA A 139 10.19 3.79 -0.06
N PRO A 140 10.10 4.27 1.19
CA PRO A 140 9.23 5.39 1.51
C PRO A 140 9.75 6.68 0.85
N ASP A 141 8.84 7.60 0.53
CA ASP A 141 9.21 8.94 0.03
C ASP A 141 9.86 9.78 1.13
N ILE A 142 9.44 9.56 2.38
CA ILE A 142 10.06 10.12 3.58
C ILE A 142 10.52 8.96 4.46
N GLU A 143 11.82 8.65 4.38
CA GLU A 143 12.46 7.64 5.22
C GLU A 143 12.63 8.15 6.66
N MET A 144 12.22 7.33 7.62
CA MET A 144 12.19 7.62 9.04
C MET A 144 12.95 6.56 9.82
N ILE A 145 13.54 6.98 10.94
CA ILE A 145 14.16 6.09 11.91
C ILE A 145 13.27 6.07 13.15
N PRO A 146 12.82 4.90 13.62
CA PRO A 146 12.02 4.79 14.83
C PRO A 146 12.73 5.41 16.03
N ASP A 147 11.99 6.13 16.88
CA ASP A 147 12.55 6.74 18.08
C ASP A 147 12.89 5.68 19.13
N GLU A 148 14.13 5.71 19.64
CA GLU A 148 14.61 4.76 20.65
C GLU A 148 13.81 4.81 21.96
N ASN A 149 13.11 5.92 22.22
CA ASN A 149 12.26 6.10 23.42
C ASN A 149 10.79 5.72 23.17
N GLY A 150 10.46 5.18 21.98
CA GLY A 150 9.11 4.71 21.64
C GLY A 150 8.12 5.82 21.26
N ARG A 151 8.58 7.02 20.91
CA ARG A 151 7.70 8.06 20.34
C ARG A 151 7.38 7.72 18.88
N ASP A 152 6.12 7.92 18.48
CA ASP A 152 5.68 7.74 17.09
C ASP A 152 6.08 8.96 16.24
N VAL A 153 7.36 9.00 15.84
CA VAL A 153 7.93 10.09 15.05
C VAL A 153 7.43 10.06 13.60
N GLU A 154 7.10 8.87 13.11
CA GLU A 154 6.52 8.60 11.80
C GLU A 154 5.13 9.22 11.69
N LEU A 155 4.25 8.97 12.66
CA LEU A 155 2.93 9.61 12.71
C LEU A 155 3.08 11.13 12.83
N GLY A 156 4.02 11.59 13.67
CA GLY A 156 4.31 13.02 13.80
C GLY A 156 4.72 13.68 12.48
N GLU A 157 5.54 13.02 11.67
CA GLU A 157 5.95 13.54 10.36
C GLU A 157 4.82 13.45 9.33
N ALA A 158 4.03 12.37 9.34
CA ALA A 158 2.88 12.24 8.47
C ALA A 158 1.84 13.35 8.73
N VAL A 159 1.55 13.67 10.00
CA VAL A 159 0.66 14.78 10.37
C VAL A 159 1.22 16.12 9.92
N ARG A 160 2.52 16.38 10.11
CA ARG A 160 3.15 17.63 9.62
C ARG A 160 3.08 17.74 8.10
N THR A 161 3.29 16.64 7.40
CA THR A 161 3.33 16.64 5.94
C THR A 161 1.94 16.86 5.36
N ILE A 162 0.93 16.17 5.88
CA ILE A 162 -0.44 16.36 5.39
C ILE A 162 -0.96 17.78 5.69
N GLN A 163 -0.63 18.35 6.86
CA GLN A 163 -0.96 19.73 7.18
C GLN A 163 -0.34 20.73 6.19
N ARG A 164 0.93 20.52 5.81
CA ARG A 164 1.61 21.37 4.82
C ARG A 164 0.93 21.29 3.44
N THR A 165 0.48 20.11 3.04
CA THR A 165 -0.29 19.92 1.81
C THR A 165 -1.59 20.71 1.85
N LEU A 166 -2.35 20.60 2.94
CA LEU A 166 -3.61 21.33 3.11
C LEU A 166 -3.41 22.86 3.09
N ASP A 167 -2.41 23.36 3.81
CA ASP A 167 -2.10 24.79 3.83
C ASP A 167 -1.69 25.32 2.43
N SER A 168 -1.14 24.47 1.58
CA SER A 168 -0.73 24.84 0.21
C SER A 168 -1.92 24.90 -0.76
N GLU A 169 -2.93 24.06 -0.56
CA GLU A 169 -4.16 24.04 -1.37
C GLU A 169 -5.08 25.21 -1.04
N ASP A 170 -5.15 25.63 0.22
CA ASP A 170 -5.97 26.78 0.67
C ASP A 170 -5.43 28.15 0.17
N ASN A 171 -4.17 28.21 -0.26
CA ASN A 171 -3.50 29.44 -0.70
C ASN A 171 -3.35 29.58 -2.24
N GLY A 172 -3.90 28.64 -3.02
CA GLY A 172 -3.86 28.63 -4.50
C GLY A 172 -5.17 29.07 -5.13
#